data_AF-A0A6P7GIT1-F1
#
_entry.id   AF-A0A6P7GIT1-F1
#
_cell.length_a   1.000
_cell.length_b   1.000
_cell.length_c   1.000
_cell.angle_alpha   90.00
_cell.angle_beta   90.00
_cell.angle_gamma   90.00
#
_symmetry.space_group_name_H-M   'P 1'
#
loop_
_entity.id
_entity.type
_entity.pdbx_description
1 polymer ?
#
loop_
_entity_poly.entity_id
_entity_poly.type
_entity_poly.pdbx_seq_one_letter_code
_entity_poly.pdbx_strand_id
1 'polypeptide(L)'
;MSSRLFVNLSQVFIPLYLHETLDTVASSLALVPLVMFIGSLVASLFIEWINRQLGRKLTYILGTIFGLIGCIWIKFGYGENYTNYCVYLVALFIGAGGSIVLVTSLGITTDFIGEDTHNGAFVYGVMSFIDKLANGIAVVVIQYLHNDISNIYYYRDVLTYVCGGSIVLGGVAVIACFCNSRRSIIVYESIPNDNTIN
;
A
#
# COMPACT_ATOMS: atom_id res chain seq x y z
N MET A 1 -0.82 4.07 7.56
CA MET A 1 -0.46 2.82 8.27
C MET A 1 -0.68 1.63 7.35
N SER A 2 -1.92 1.34 6.93
CA SER A 2 -2.20 0.24 5.98
C SER A 2 -1.34 0.26 4.69
N SER A 3 -1.10 1.45 4.12
CA SER A 3 -0.21 1.65 2.97
C SER A 3 1.21 1.13 3.18
N ARG A 4 1.79 1.36 4.36
CA ARG A 4 3.16 0.94 4.67
C ARG A 4 3.23 -0.54 4.96
N LEU A 5 2.17 -1.09 5.56
CA LEU A 5 2.03 -2.53 5.76
C LEU A 5 2.00 -3.29 4.44
N PHE A 6 1.25 -2.81 3.45
CA PHE A 6 1.26 -3.36 2.09
C PHE A 6 2.68 -3.43 1.49
N VAL A 7 3.41 -2.30 1.51
CA VAL A 7 4.74 -2.19 0.89
C VAL A 7 5.74 -3.10 1.60
N ASN A 8 5.78 -3.05 2.93
CA ASN A 8 6.77 -3.80 3.72
C ASN A 8 6.53 -5.32 3.61
N LEU A 9 5.28 -5.78 3.73
CA LEU A 9 4.99 -7.21 3.61
C LEU A 9 5.25 -7.71 2.18
N SER A 10 4.88 -6.93 1.16
CA SER A 10 5.16 -7.32 -0.24
C SER A 10 6.67 -7.44 -0.49
N GLN A 11 7.49 -6.55 0.07
CA GLN A 11 8.94 -6.62 -0.05
C GLN A 11 9.56 -7.85 0.63
N VAL A 12 9.04 -8.23 1.80
CA VAL A 12 9.53 -9.39 2.55
C VAL A 12 9.11 -10.71 1.90
N PHE A 13 7.84 -10.81 1.48
CA PHE A 13 7.30 -12.09 1.02
C PHE A 13 7.45 -12.35 -0.49
N ILE A 14 7.68 -11.34 -1.35
CA ILE A 14 7.92 -11.58 -2.79
C ILE A 14 9.13 -12.51 -3.03
N PRO A 15 10.30 -12.31 -2.42
CA PRO A 15 11.43 -13.23 -2.57
C PRO A 15 11.10 -14.64 -2.05
N LEU A 16 10.40 -14.75 -0.92
CA LEU A 16 9.98 -16.04 -0.35
C LEU A 16 9.01 -16.78 -1.26
N TYR A 17 8.06 -16.06 -1.87
CA TYR A 17 7.15 -16.58 -2.88
C TYR A 17 7.89 -17.09 -4.13
N LEU A 18 8.89 -16.36 -4.62
CA LEU A 18 9.67 -16.77 -5.80
C LEU A 18 10.53 -18.02 -5.53
N HIS A 19 11.05 -18.14 -4.30
CA HIS A 19 11.88 -19.27 -3.90
C HIS A 19 11.03 -20.52 -3.69
N GLU A 20 10.01 -20.44 -2.81
CA GLU A 20 9.23 -21.61 -2.38
C GLU A 20 8.17 -22.01 -3.41
N THR A 21 7.51 -21.06 -4.08
CA THR A 21 6.36 -21.35 -4.95
C THR A 21 6.75 -21.56 -6.42
N LEU A 22 7.77 -20.85 -6.90
CA LEU A 22 8.16 -20.88 -8.32
C LEU A 22 9.46 -21.63 -8.59
N ASP A 23 10.21 -22.05 -7.55
CA ASP A 23 11.51 -22.74 -7.64
C ASP A 23 12.44 -22.09 -8.69
N THR A 24 12.48 -20.76 -8.67
CA THR A 24 13.17 -20.00 -9.71
C THR A 24 14.66 -19.92 -9.48
N VAL A 25 15.42 -19.87 -10.58
CA VAL A 25 16.87 -19.69 -10.55
C VAL A 25 17.21 -18.42 -9.76
N ALA A 26 18.29 -18.47 -8.98
CA ALA A 26 18.75 -17.40 -8.08
C ALA A 26 18.82 -15.99 -8.72
N SER A 27 18.94 -15.89 -10.04
CA SER A 27 18.93 -14.62 -10.77
C SER A 27 17.57 -13.89 -10.67
N SER A 28 16.44 -14.61 -10.80
CA SER A 28 15.11 -13.99 -10.73
C SER A 28 14.76 -13.49 -9.33
N LEU A 29 15.29 -14.16 -8.28
CA LEU A 29 15.12 -13.74 -6.88
C LEU A 29 15.71 -12.35 -6.59
N ALA A 30 16.77 -11.96 -7.29
CA ALA A 30 17.37 -10.63 -7.17
C ALA A 30 16.75 -9.61 -8.12
N LEU A 31 16.43 -10.03 -9.35
CA LEU A 31 15.89 -9.14 -10.38
C LEU A 31 14.47 -8.67 -10.09
N VAL A 32 13.61 -9.52 -9.53
CA VAL A 32 12.20 -9.14 -9.28
C VAL A 32 12.09 -8.01 -8.24
N PRO A 33 12.75 -8.08 -7.06
CA PRO A 33 12.80 -6.94 -6.15
C PRO A 33 13.41 -5.69 -6.78
N LEU A 34 14.45 -5.83 -7.60
CA LEU A 34 15.06 -4.71 -8.32
C LEU A 34 14.04 -4.01 -9.24
N VAL A 35 13.30 -4.78 -10.05
CA VAL A 35 12.25 -4.24 -10.93
C VAL A 35 11.14 -3.57 -10.12
N MET A 36 10.75 -4.16 -9.00
CA MET A 36 9.79 -3.54 -8.07
C MET A 36 10.30 -2.18 -7.56
N PHE A 37 11.57 -2.06 -7.19
CA PHE A 37 12.16 -0.79 -6.75
C PHE A 37 12.24 0.23 -7.90
N ILE A 38 12.60 -0.19 -9.11
CA ILE A 38 12.60 0.68 -10.30
C ILE A 38 11.18 1.20 -10.57
N GLY A 39 10.17 0.33 -10.57
CA GLY A 39 8.77 0.73 -10.73
C GLY A 39 8.31 1.69 -9.64
N SER A 40 8.73 1.44 -8.39
CA SER A 40 8.46 2.34 -7.25
C SER A 40 9.11 3.71 -7.44
N LEU A 41 10.36 3.75 -7.90
CA LEU A 41 11.12 4.98 -8.12
C LEU A 41 10.50 5.81 -9.24
N VAL A 42 10.22 5.17 -10.39
CA VAL A 42 9.58 5.84 -11.53
C VAL A 42 8.23 6.39 -11.10
N ALA A 43 7.39 5.59 -10.43
CA ALA A 43 6.11 6.05 -9.92
C ALA A 43 6.28 7.27 -8.99
N SER A 44 7.24 7.24 -8.05
CA SER A 44 7.53 8.36 -7.15
C SER A 44 7.75 9.69 -7.86
N LEU A 45 8.44 9.68 -8.99
CA LEU A 45 8.70 10.89 -9.78
C LEU A 45 7.42 11.48 -10.39
N PHE A 46 6.49 10.61 -10.79
CA PHE A 46 5.22 11.05 -11.40
C PHE A 46 4.13 11.37 -10.38
N ILE A 47 4.24 10.92 -9.13
CA ILE A 47 3.20 11.11 -8.10
C ILE A 47 2.86 12.59 -7.89
N GLU A 48 3.85 13.47 -7.86
CA GLU A 48 3.59 14.91 -7.66
C GLU A 48 2.76 15.49 -8.81
N TRP A 49 3.12 15.14 -10.05
CA TRP A 49 2.39 15.57 -11.24
C TRP A 49 0.95 15.03 -11.24
N ILE A 50 0.77 13.74 -10.93
CA ILE A 50 -0.55 13.10 -10.84
C ILE A 50 -1.40 13.73 -9.72
N ASN A 51 -0.80 13.99 -8.56
CA ASN A 51 -1.47 14.64 -7.43
C ASN A 51 -1.99 16.04 -7.77
N ARG A 52 -1.27 16.81 -8.59
CA ARG A 52 -1.70 18.15 -9.02
C ARG A 52 -2.87 18.08 -10.00
N GLN A 53 -2.91 17.07 -10.87
CA GLN A 53 -3.96 16.93 -11.89
C GLN A 53 -5.24 16.29 -11.35
N LEU A 54 -5.12 15.18 -10.62
CA LEU A 54 -6.27 14.37 -10.17
C LEU A 54 -6.64 14.62 -8.70
N GLY A 55 -5.79 15.31 -7.96
CA GLY A 55 -5.93 15.47 -6.51
C GLY A 55 -5.48 14.23 -5.74
N ARG A 56 -5.01 14.47 -4.51
CA ARG A 56 -4.42 13.46 -3.62
C ARG A 56 -5.33 12.24 -3.38
N LYS A 57 -6.65 12.46 -3.39
CA LYS A 57 -7.66 11.42 -3.15
C LYS A 57 -7.72 10.39 -4.28
N LEU A 58 -7.86 10.85 -5.53
CA LEU A 58 -7.94 9.97 -6.70
C LEU A 58 -6.62 9.26 -6.95
N THR A 59 -5.48 9.93 -6.72
CA THR A 59 -4.16 9.30 -6.79
C THR A 59 -4.04 8.11 -5.84
N TYR A 60 -4.56 8.22 -4.61
CA TYR A 60 -4.55 7.11 -3.65
C TYR A 60 -5.35 5.91 -4.16
N ILE A 61 -6.54 6.16 -4.72
CA ILE A 61 -7.40 5.11 -5.27
C ILE A 61 -6.76 4.47 -6.49
N LEU A 62 -6.14 5.25 -7.38
CA LEU A 62 -5.39 4.72 -8.52
C LEU A 62 -4.27 3.79 -8.07
N GLY A 63 -3.46 4.21 -7.09
CA GLY A 63 -2.42 3.36 -6.52
C GLY A 63 -2.98 2.08 -5.89
N THR A 64 -4.13 2.17 -5.23
CA THR A 64 -4.85 1.01 -4.65
C THR A 64 -5.26 0.03 -5.75
N ILE A 65 -5.78 0.52 -6.87
CA ILE A 65 -6.15 -0.30 -8.03
C ILE A 65 -4.91 -0.98 -8.62
N PHE A 66 -3.80 -0.25 -8.83
CA PHE A 66 -2.56 -0.83 -9.34
C PHE A 66 -2.01 -1.95 -8.43
N GLY A 67 -1.98 -1.72 -7.12
CA GLY A 67 -1.53 -2.73 -6.15
C GLY A 67 -2.47 -3.94 -6.07
N LEU A 68 -3.79 -3.73 -6.18
CA LEU A 68 -4.79 -4.79 -6.24
C LEU A 68 -4.67 -5.65 -7.50
N ILE A 69 -4.47 -5.01 -8.66
CA ILE A 69 -4.21 -5.72 -9.92
C ILE A 69 -2.98 -6.61 -9.74
N GLY A 70 -1.90 -6.09 -9.15
CA GLY A 70 -0.71 -6.87 -8.81
C GLY A 70 -1.01 -8.09 -7.93
N CYS A 71 -1.75 -7.90 -6.83
CA CYS A 71 -2.11 -8.99 -5.92
C CYS A 71 -2.99 -10.05 -6.59
N ILE A 72 -3.99 -9.64 -7.38
CA ILE A 72 -4.88 -10.54 -8.10
C ILE A 72 -4.10 -11.31 -9.17
N TRP A 73 -3.18 -10.64 -9.87
CA TRP A 73 -2.35 -11.27 -10.89
C TRP A 73 -1.43 -12.35 -10.29
N ILE A 74 -0.94 -12.16 -9.07
CA ILE A 74 -0.19 -13.20 -8.35
C ILE A 74 -1.03 -14.46 -8.11
N LYS A 75 -2.32 -14.30 -7.76
CA LYS A 75 -3.21 -15.44 -7.51
C LYS A 75 -3.50 -16.26 -8.77
N PHE A 76 -3.71 -15.59 -9.90
CA PHE A 76 -4.05 -16.23 -11.18
C PHE A 76 -2.83 -16.55 -12.05
N GLY A 77 -1.64 -16.11 -11.66
CA GLY A 77 -0.40 -16.38 -12.35
C GLY A 77 0.05 -17.83 -12.23
N TYR A 78 -0.09 -18.61 -13.29
CA TYR A 78 0.40 -19.97 -13.37
C TYR A 78 1.03 -20.27 -14.74
N GLY A 79 2.09 -21.10 -14.75
CA GLY A 79 2.78 -21.56 -15.96
C GLY A 79 4.14 -20.91 -16.22
N GLU A 80 4.92 -21.50 -17.14
CA GLU A 80 6.30 -21.08 -17.43
C GLU A 80 6.39 -19.67 -18.00
N ASN A 81 5.43 -19.25 -18.83
CA ASN A 81 5.36 -17.89 -19.36
C ASN A 81 5.18 -16.85 -18.26
N TYR A 82 4.42 -17.21 -17.21
CA TYR A 82 4.18 -16.31 -16.09
C TYR A 82 5.47 -16.11 -15.28
N THR A 83 6.15 -17.20 -14.95
CA THR A 83 7.42 -17.20 -14.22
C THR A 83 8.52 -16.41 -14.95
N ASN A 84 8.61 -16.54 -16.28
CA ASN A 84 9.69 -15.90 -17.04
C ASN A 84 9.44 -14.44 -17.41
N TYR A 85 8.20 -14.02 -17.65
CA TYR A 85 7.91 -12.66 -18.15
C TYR A 85 6.91 -11.90 -17.29
N CYS A 86 5.78 -12.52 -16.95
CA CYS A 86 4.70 -11.82 -16.27
C CYS A 86 5.08 -11.40 -14.85
N VAL A 87 5.93 -12.16 -14.15
CA VAL A 87 6.30 -11.85 -12.76
C VAL A 87 7.03 -10.50 -12.63
N TYR A 88 7.79 -10.09 -13.65
CA TYR A 88 8.44 -8.78 -13.71
C TYR A 88 7.43 -7.65 -13.90
N LEU A 89 6.40 -7.87 -14.73
CA LEU A 89 5.30 -6.92 -14.88
C LEU A 89 4.53 -6.79 -13.57
N VAL A 90 4.17 -7.91 -12.93
CA VAL A 90 3.49 -7.90 -11.63
C VAL A 90 4.30 -7.13 -10.59
N ALA A 91 5.62 -7.32 -10.53
CA ALA A 91 6.49 -6.59 -9.63
C ALA A 91 6.50 -5.08 -9.90
N LEU A 92 6.44 -4.67 -11.17
CA LEU A 92 6.27 -3.27 -11.56
C LEU A 92 4.94 -2.70 -11.04
N PHE A 93 3.84 -3.43 -11.19
CA PHE A 93 2.50 -3.03 -10.72
C PHE A 93 2.46 -2.89 -9.19
N ILE A 94 3.01 -3.87 -8.45
CA ILE A 94 3.08 -3.84 -6.99
C ILE A 94 3.98 -2.70 -6.51
N GLY A 95 5.14 -2.51 -7.12
CA GLY A 95 6.06 -1.42 -6.79
C GLY A 95 5.45 -0.04 -7.06
N ALA A 96 4.90 0.16 -8.24
CA ALA A 96 4.25 1.42 -8.61
C ALA A 96 3.04 1.71 -7.70
N GLY A 97 2.13 0.74 -7.53
CA GLY A 97 0.97 0.88 -6.65
C GLY A 97 1.37 1.15 -5.20
N GLY A 98 2.37 0.43 -4.69
CA GLY A 98 2.91 0.61 -3.35
C GLY A 98 3.49 2.01 -3.12
N SER A 99 4.30 2.51 -4.05
CA SER A 99 4.85 3.86 -3.99
C SER A 99 3.76 4.94 -4.02
N ILE A 100 2.81 4.83 -4.95
CA ILE A 100 1.68 5.76 -5.08
C ILE A 100 0.91 5.84 -3.77
N VAL A 101 0.50 4.69 -3.22
CA VAL A 101 -0.29 4.61 -1.99
C VAL A 101 0.49 5.09 -0.76
N LEU A 102 1.80 4.85 -0.71
CA LEU A 102 2.66 5.26 0.40
C LEU A 102 2.91 6.78 0.42
N VAL A 103 3.37 7.35 -0.69
CA VAL A 103 3.68 8.80 -0.78
C VAL A 103 2.39 9.62 -0.63
N THR A 104 1.29 9.15 -1.22
CA THR A 104 0.00 9.83 -1.10
C THR A 104 -0.54 9.76 0.33
N SER A 105 -0.39 8.63 1.03
CA SER A 105 -0.74 8.52 2.46
C SER A 105 0.05 9.50 3.33
N LEU A 106 1.34 9.71 3.03
CA LEU A 106 2.18 10.66 3.74
C LEU A 106 1.65 12.08 3.57
N GLY A 107 1.32 12.48 2.33
CA GLY A 107 0.72 13.79 2.05
C GLY A 107 -0.64 13.98 2.74
N ILE A 108 -1.50 12.96 2.75
CA ILE A 108 -2.76 13.03 3.49
C ILE A 108 -2.49 13.22 4.99
N THR A 109 -1.48 12.52 5.53
CA THR A 109 -1.12 12.63 6.95
C THR A 109 -0.62 14.04 7.27
N THR A 110 0.26 14.63 6.45
CA THR A 110 0.73 16.01 6.66
C THR A 110 -0.43 17.00 6.64
N ASP A 111 -1.37 16.82 5.71
CA ASP A 111 -2.56 17.67 5.59
C ASP A 111 -3.45 17.57 6.85
N PHE A 112 -3.41 16.44 7.58
CA PHE A 112 -4.13 16.23 8.85
C PHE A 112 -3.45 16.83 10.08
N ILE A 113 -2.11 16.87 10.13
CA ILE A 113 -1.39 17.54 11.22
C ILE A 113 -1.67 19.05 11.17
N GLY A 114 -1.80 19.62 9.96
CA GLY A 114 -2.07 21.04 9.78
C GLY A 114 -0.91 21.93 10.22
N GLU A 115 -1.22 23.13 10.73
CA GLU A 115 -0.23 24.16 11.07
C GLU A 115 0.36 24.00 12.50
N ASP A 116 -0.27 23.17 13.35
CA ASP A 116 0.18 22.88 14.72
C ASP A 116 1.38 21.92 14.76
N THR A 117 2.49 22.41 14.20
CA THR A 117 3.73 21.66 14.02
C THR A 117 4.49 21.35 15.32
N HIS A 118 4.09 21.97 16.45
CA HIS A 118 4.78 21.82 17.74
C HIS A 118 4.81 20.37 18.24
N ASN A 119 3.74 19.60 17.98
CA ASN A 119 3.67 18.17 18.33
C ASN A 119 3.74 17.24 17.10
N GLY A 120 3.89 17.79 15.88
CA GLY A 120 3.87 17.02 14.64
C GLY A 120 4.97 15.95 14.58
N ALA A 121 6.18 16.28 15.04
CA ALA A 121 7.30 15.34 15.09
C ALA A 121 7.03 14.14 16.01
N PHE A 122 6.39 14.38 17.17
CA PHE A 122 5.99 13.31 18.08
C PHE A 122 4.91 12.42 17.47
N VAL A 123 3.90 13.00 16.81
CA VAL A 123 2.84 12.24 16.11
C VAL A 123 3.44 11.37 15.01
N TYR A 124 4.33 11.91 14.18
CA TYR A 124 5.05 11.12 13.16
C TYR A 124 5.92 10.02 13.77
N GLY A 125 6.53 10.28 14.93
CA GLY A 125 7.30 9.31 15.69
C GLY A 125 6.45 8.13 16.17
N VAL A 126 5.36 8.40 16.89
CA VAL A 126 4.42 7.37 17.37
C VAL A 126 3.78 6.62 16.20
N MET A 127 3.39 7.34 15.14
CA MET A 127 2.89 6.73 13.91
C MET A 127 3.91 5.75 13.33
N SER A 128 5.17 6.14 13.19
CA SER A 128 6.20 5.27 12.62
C SER A 128 6.56 4.10 13.52
N PHE A 129 6.54 4.29 14.84
CA PHE A 129 6.78 3.23 15.82
C PHE A 129 5.71 2.15 15.77
N ILE A 130 4.43 2.54 15.82
CA ILE A 130 3.30 1.60 15.71
C ILE A 130 3.35 0.86 14.37
N ASP A 131 3.75 1.53 13.29
CA ASP A 131 3.84 0.92 11.96
C ASP A 131 4.89 -0.20 11.92
N LYS A 132 6.09 0.07 12.46
CA LYS A 132 7.16 -0.92 12.55
C LYS A 132 6.78 -2.09 13.46
N LEU A 133 6.15 -1.80 14.60
CA LEU A 133 5.66 -2.83 15.52
C LEU A 133 4.61 -3.71 14.86
N ALA A 134 3.62 -3.12 14.20
CA ALA A 134 2.56 -3.84 13.50
C ALA A 134 3.10 -4.72 12.36
N ASN A 135 4.05 -4.20 11.57
CA ASN A 135 4.72 -4.98 10.53
C ASN A 135 5.53 -6.15 11.12
N GLY A 136 6.26 -5.92 12.22
CA GLY A 136 7.01 -6.98 12.89
C GLY A 136 6.10 -8.09 13.42
N ILE A 137 5.00 -7.73 14.10
CA ILE A 137 4.01 -8.69 14.59
C ILE A 137 3.39 -9.45 13.42
N ALA A 138 3.01 -8.77 12.33
CA ALA A 138 2.43 -9.40 11.15
C ALA A 138 3.37 -10.46 10.56
N VAL A 139 4.65 -10.14 10.39
CA VAL A 139 5.65 -11.10 9.87
C VAL A 139 5.81 -12.30 10.80
N VAL A 140 5.89 -12.09 12.12
CA VAL A 140 6.00 -13.20 13.10
C VAL A 140 4.78 -14.10 13.06
N VAL A 141 3.57 -13.53 12.99
CA VAL A 141 2.33 -14.31 12.92
C VAL A 141 2.26 -15.12 11.63
N ILE A 142 2.60 -14.52 10.49
CA ILE A 142 2.62 -15.23 9.19
C ILE A 142 3.64 -16.37 9.23
N GLN A 143 4.87 -16.11 9.70
CA GLN A 143 5.90 -17.14 9.82
C GLN A 143 5.49 -18.26 10.78
N TYR A 144 4.86 -17.92 11.91
CA TYR A 144 4.40 -18.92 12.88
C TYR A 144 3.26 -19.80 12.35
N LEU A 145 2.40 -19.26 11.49
CA LEU A 145 1.33 -20.00 10.83
C LEU A 145 1.83 -20.90 9.69
N HIS A 146 3.08 -20.72 9.24
CA HIS A 146 3.74 -21.59 8.27
C HIS A 146 4.20 -22.89 8.94
N ASN A 147 3.24 -23.70 9.40
CA ASN A 147 3.51 -24.98 10.10
C ASN A 147 3.64 -26.18 9.15
N ASP A 148 3.27 -26.04 7.87
CA ASP A 148 3.19 -27.15 6.94
C ASP A 148 4.09 -26.91 5.72
N ILE A 149 5.23 -27.60 5.70
CA ILE A 149 6.27 -27.51 4.64
C ILE A 149 5.69 -27.96 3.28
N SER A 150 4.58 -28.70 3.28
CA SER A 150 3.94 -29.21 2.06
C SER A 150 3.16 -28.16 1.27
N ASN A 151 2.86 -26.99 1.86
CA ASN A 151 1.99 -26.00 1.21
C ASN A 151 2.78 -24.96 0.40
N ILE A 152 3.13 -25.35 -0.82
CA ILE A 152 3.85 -24.54 -1.82
C ILE A 152 3.12 -23.22 -2.15
N TYR A 153 1.79 -23.16 -1.95
CA TYR A 153 0.97 -21.98 -2.25
C TYR A 153 0.80 -21.01 -1.08
N TYR A 154 1.38 -21.32 0.09
CA TYR A 154 1.21 -20.52 1.30
C TYR A 154 1.62 -19.06 1.10
N TYR A 155 2.83 -18.80 0.59
CA TYR A 155 3.31 -17.44 0.38
C TYR A 155 2.51 -16.69 -0.69
N ARG A 156 2.05 -17.37 -1.74
CA ARG A 156 1.15 -16.78 -2.75
C ARG A 156 -0.14 -16.28 -2.12
N ASP A 157 -0.75 -17.09 -1.26
CA ASP A 157 -1.98 -16.74 -0.57
C ASP A 157 -1.76 -15.62 0.46
N VAL A 158 -0.63 -15.61 1.17
CA VAL A 158 -0.23 -14.50 2.04
C VAL A 158 -0.13 -13.19 1.24
N LEU A 159 0.60 -13.17 0.10
CA LEU A 159 0.69 -11.97 -0.74
C LEU A 159 -0.69 -11.52 -1.21
N THR A 160 -1.54 -12.45 -1.62
CA THR A 160 -2.85 -12.07 -2.18
C THR A 160 -3.80 -11.57 -1.10
N TYR A 161 -3.97 -12.31 -0.01
CA TYR A 161 -4.97 -12.00 1.02
C TYR A 161 -4.46 -11.00 2.04
N VAL A 162 -3.23 -11.12 2.52
CA VAL A 162 -2.69 -10.21 3.54
C VAL A 162 -2.28 -8.89 2.91
N CYS A 163 -1.46 -8.91 1.85
CA CYS A 163 -1.08 -7.65 1.18
C CYS A 163 -2.30 -7.05 0.47
N GLY A 164 -3.08 -7.83 -0.27
CA GLY A 164 -4.33 -7.35 -0.89
C GLY A 164 -5.35 -6.82 0.13
N GLY A 165 -5.52 -7.49 1.26
CA GLY A 165 -6.37 -7.00 2.35
C GLY A 165 -5.88 -5.66 2.91
N SER A 166 -4.58 -5.51 3.13
CA SER A 166 -4.00 -4.27 3.66
C SER A 166 -4.19 -3.07 2.72
N ILE A 167 -4.07 -3.25 1.40
CA ILE A 167 -4.26 -2.15 0.46
C ILE A 167 -5.74 -1.78 0.32
N VAL A 168 -6.65 -2.76 0.38
CA VAL A 168 -8.11 -2.53 0.41
C VAL A 168 -8.51 -1.77 1.67
N LEU A 169 -8.02 -2.18 2.84
CA LEU A 169 -8.27 -1.47 4.10
C LEU A 169 -7.79 -0.02 4.03
N GLY A 170 -6.63 0.22 3.41
CA GLY A 170 -6.14 1.58 3.13
C GLY A 170 -7.09 2.38 2.24
N GLY A 171 -7.53 1.81 1.12
CA GLY A 171 -8.48 2.43 0.21
C GLY A 171 -9.82 2.76 0.88
N VAL A 172 -10.39 1.80 1.61
CA VAL A 172 -11.64 1.99 2.36
C VAL A 172 -11.50 3.06 3.41
N ALA A 173 -10.38 3.11 4.15
CA ALA A 173 -10.15 4.14 5.15
C ALA A 173 -10.11 5.56 4.53
N VAL A 174 -9.47 5.72 3.36
CA VAL A 174 -9.45 7.00 2.64
C VAL A 174 -10.85 7.40 2.16
N ILE A 175 -11.63 6.44 1.65
CA ILE A 175 -13.02 6.69 1.21
C ILE A 175 -13.92 7.02 2.40
N ALA A 176 -13.81 6.30 3.51
CA ALA A 176 -14.59 6.54 4.72
C ALA A 176 -14.29 7.92 5.31
N CYS A 177 -13.01 8.29 5.36
CA CYS A 177 -12.56 9.61 5.77
C CYS A 177 -13.17 10.72 4.88
N PHE A 178 -13.25 10.47 3.56
CA PHE A 178 -13.89 11.38 2.62
C PHE A 178 -15.38 11.59 2.92
N CYS A 179 -16.13 10.51 3.16
CA CYS A 179 -17.54 10.62 3.53
C CYS A 179 -17.74 11.43 4.81
N ASN A 180 -16.85 11.28 5.79
CA ASN A 180 -16.94 12.02 7.05
C ASN A 180 -16.63 13.52 6.87
N SER A 181 -15.58 13.85 6.12
CA SER A 181 -15.19 15.25 5.88
C SER A 181 -16.21 16.02 5.03
N ARG A 182 -16.90 15.34 4.08
CA ARG A 182 -18.02 15.94 3.34
C ARG A 182 -19.23 16.21 4.24
N ARG A 183 -19.45 15.35 5.25
CA ARG A 183 -20.52 15.52 6.23
C ARG A 183 -20.29 16.72 7.16
N SER A 184 -19.05 16.95 7.60
CA SER A 184 -18.72 18.11 8.43
C SER A 184 -18.88 19.45 7.71
N ILE A 185 -18.58 19.52 6.40
CA ILE A 185 -18.77 20.75 5.61
C ILE A 185 -20.26 21.09 5.45
N ILE A 186 -21.09 20.09 5.15
CA ILE A 186 -22.55 20.28 5.02
C ILE A 186 -23.18 20.71 6.35
N VAL A 187 -22.68 20.19 7.48
CA VAL A 187 -23.15 20.60 8.82
C VAL A 187 -22.78 22.06 9.13
N TYR A 188 -21.58 22.52 8.75
CA TYR A 188 -21.18 23.92 8.93
C TYR A 188 -22.03 24.89 8.10
N GLU A 189 -22.38 24.52 6.87
CA GLU A 189 -23.22 25.34 5.99
C GLU A 189 -24.70 25.37 6.42
N SER A 190 -25.11 24.42 7.27
CA SER A 190 -26.44 24.36 7.87
C SER A 190 -26.61 25.16 9.17
N ILE A 191 -25.53 25.75 9.71
CA ILE A 191 -25.63 26.69 10.83
C ILE A 191 -26.00 28.05 10.21
N PRO A 192 -27.22 28.57 10.39
CA PRO A 192 -27.55 29.90 9.92
C PRO A 192 -26.60 30.89 10.61
N ASN A 193 -26.00 31.76 9.81
CA ASN A 193 -25.17 32.86 10.30
C ASN A 193 -26.07 33.87 11.03
N ASP A 194 -26.41 33.58 12.29
CA ASP A 194 -27.24 34.40 13.18
C ASP A 194 -26.45 35.63 13.70
N ASN A 195 -25.69 36.27 12.82
CA ASN A 195 -24.92 37.48 13.10
C ASN A 195 -25.40 38.66 12.25
N THR A 196 -26.69 38.72 11.94
CA THR A 196 -27.38 39.99 11.70
C THR A 196 -28.28 40.26 12.89
N ILE A 197 -27.88 41.17 13.78
CA ILE A 197 -28.68 42.27 14.33
C ILE A 197 -27.84 42.98 15.44
N ASN A 198 -27.54 44.25 15.14
CA ASN A 198 -27.12 45.38 16.00
C ASN A 198 -25.77 45.36 16.70
#